data_AF-A0A6A6AL64-F1
#
_entry.id   AF-A0A6A6AL64-F1
#
_cell.length_a   1.000
_cell.length_b   1.000
_cell.length_c   1.000
_cell.angle_alpha   90.00
_cell.angle_beta   90.00
_cell.angle_gamma   90.00
#
_symmetry.space_group_name_H-M   'P 1'
#
loop_
_entity.id
_entity.type
_entity.pdbx_description
1 polymer ?
#
loop_
_entity_poly.entity_id
_entity_poly.type
_entity_poly.pdbx_seq_one_letter_code
_entity_poly.pdbx_strand_id
1 'polypeptide(L)'
;RSYSTSTRFPVAKSIQYNEANDTAGFDANEPVVFRNSFIHLPAISKWFTTSSTDTQFCYHELKTAYLSQHGDAIVPLELTRTSLDPQNATFERFNAPLSLLLAHIMGPPTPSSRLYLAQHSLADLPSTLQADLPTPTLLSRLGRGDIYASSLWMGRPPTRTPLHRDPNPNLFVQLAGRKFVRLMRPEVGRGVYEKIGRGARANMRGEEMMGGDEMEELERSVWEDDGEESVGVEAELGSGDAL
;
A
#
# COMPACT_ATOMS: atom_id res chain seq x y z
N ARG A 1 -15.51 -2.65 6.80
CA ARG A 1 -15.63 -1.29 7.39
C ARG A 1 -14.82 -0.34 6.53
N SER A 2 -15.43 0.72 5.99
CA SER A 2 -14.68 1.85 5.44
C SER A 2 -14.09 2.61 6.62
N TYR A 3 -12.76 2.72 6.70
CA TYR A 3 -12.08 3.43 7.79
C TYR A 3 -12.04 4.95 7.57
N SER A 4 -12.32 5.39 6.33
CA SER A 4 -12.43 6.81 5.99
C SER A 4 -13.88 7.25 6.20
N THR A 5 -14.19 7.69 7.42
CA THR A 5 -15.40 8.48 7.73
C THR A 5 -15.06 9.71 8.58
N SER A 6 -13.78 9.92 8.89
CA SER A 6 -13.32 10.98 9.80
C SER A 6 -12.94 12.23 9.02
N THR A 7 -13.38 13.39 9.51
CA THR A 7 -13.00 14.71 8.96
C THR A 7 -11.65 15.19 9.48
N ARG A 8 -10.95 14.37 10.28
CA ARG A 8 -9.69 14.73 10.94
C ARG A 8 -8.55 15.05 9.98
N PHE A 9 -8.57 14.44 8.80
CA PHE A 9 -7.54 14.66 7.77
C PHE A 9 -8.19 15.29 6.55
N PRO A 10 -7.79 16.51 6.15
CA PRO A 10 -8.23 17.07 4.88
C PRO A 10 -7.75 16.20 3.71
N VAL A 11 -8.50 16.22 2.62
CA VAL A 11 -8.17 15.43 1.42
C VAL A 11 -6.88 15.96 0.78
N ALA A 12 -5.96 15.06 0.43
CA ALA A 12 -4.73 15.40 -0.25
C ALA A 12 -5.01 16.09 -1.59
N LYS A 13 -4.17 17.08 -1.94
CA LYS A 13 -4.25 17.76 -3.25
C LYS A 13 -4.10 16.73 -4.35
N SER A 14 -4.87 16.90 -5.43
CA SER A 14 -4.72 16.08 -6.63
C SER A 14 -4.31 16.92 -7.83
N ILE A 15 -3.53 16.31 -8.71
CA ILE A 15 -3.14 16.89 -10.00
C ILE A 15 -3.36 15.86 -11.11
N GLN A 16 -3.57 16.38 -12.32
CA GLN A 16 -3.57 15.58 -13.54
C GLN A 16 -2.14 15.57 -14.08
N TYR A 17 -1.51 14.40 -14.11
CA TYR A 17 -0.27 14.21 -14.84
C TYR A 17 -0.58 13.55 -16.17
N ASN A 18 -0.15 14.18 -17.25
CA ASN A 18 0.02 13.51 -18.53
C ASN A 18 1.52 13.54 -18.86
N GLU A 19 2.02 12.49 -19.51
CA GLU A 19 3.45 12.38 -19.81
C GLU A 19 3.97 13.54 -20.69
N ALA A 20 3.08 14.28 -21.35
CA ALA A 20 3.39 15.42 -22.22
C ALA A 20 3.52 16.77 -21.48
N ASN A 21 2.97 16.90 -20.27
CA ASN A 21 2.97 18.14 -19.49
C ASN A 21 4.11 18.12 -18.47
N ASP A 22 4.64 19.32 -18.23
CA ASP A 22 5.58 19.58 -17.16
C ASP A 22 4.92 19.34 -15.79
N THR A 23 5.68 18.94 -14.78
CA THR A 23 5.24 18.83 -13.38
C THR A 23 5.07 20.23 -12.75
N ALA A 24 4.55 21.19 -13.51
CA ALA A 24 4.39 22.58 -13.10
C ALA A 24 3.44 22.65 -11.89
N GLY A 25 3.97 23.10 -10.74
CA GLY A 25 3.23 23.16 -9.47
C GLY A 25 3.32 21.91 -8.60
N PHE A 26 4.21 20.96 -8.93
CA PHE A 26 4.63 19.88 -8.03
C PHE A 26 5.65 20.38 -7.02
N ASP A 27 5.33 20.24 -5.73
CA ASP A 27 6.30 20.41 -4.64
C ASP A 27 6.63 19.01 -4.11
N ALA A 28 7.88 18.60 -4.23
CA ALA A 28 8.35 17.28 -3.79
C ALA A 28 8.25 17.07 -2.27
N ASN A 29 8.00 18.14 -1.50
CA ASN A 29 7.85 18.09 -0.05
C ASN A 29 6.38 18.01 0.41
N GLU A 30 5.43 18.09 -0.52
CA GLU A 30 4.00 18.04 -0.22
C GLU A 30 3.37 16.80 -0.88
N PRO A 31 2.54 16.03 -0.15
CA PRO A 31 1.82 14.90 -0.74
C PRO A 31 0.89 15.33 -1.86
N VAL A 32 0.88 14.59 -2.97
CA VAL A 32 0.00 14.87 -4.09
C VAL A 32 -0.49 13.60 -4.75
N VAL A 33 -1.78 13.55 -5.07
CA VAL A 33 -2.37 12.42 -5.79
C VAL A 33 -2.36 12.68 -7.30
N PHE A 34 -1.70 11.80 -8.04
CA PHE A 34 -1.71 11.75 -9.50
C PHE A 34 -2.89 10.91 -9.97
N ARG A 35 -3.99 11.58 -10.33
CA ARG A 35 -5.25 10.89 -10.67
C ARG A 35 -5.20 10.28 -12.06
N ASN A 36 -5.60 9.01 -12.17
CA ASN A 36 -5.66 8.24 -13.43
C ASN A 36 -4.39 8.31 -14.30
N SER A 37 -3.25 8.65 -13.70
CA SER A 37 -2.02 8.95 -14.43
C SER A 37 -1.29 7.69 -14.87
N PHE A 38 -1.60 6.55 -14.26
CA PHE A 38 -0.94 5.25 -14.46
C PHE A 38 -1.87 4.17 -15.02
N ILE A 39 -3.06 4.54 -15.52
CA ILE A 39 -4.05 3.61 -16.09
C ILE A 39 -3.52 2.78 -17.27
N HIS A 40 -2.44 3.25 -17.92
CA HIS A 40 -1.83 2.62 -19.08
C HIS A 40 -0.85 1.49 -18.72
N LEU A 41 -0.53 1.29 -17.43
CA LEU A 41 0.36 0.22 -17.01
C LEU A 41 -0.20 -1.14 -17.44
N PRO A 42 0.57 -1.96 -18.18
CA PRO A 42 0.07 -3.24 -18.69
C PRO A 42 -0.46 -4.15 -17.58
N ALA A 43 0.17 -4.15 -16.40
CA ALA A 43 -0.26 -4.93 -15.24
C ALA A 43 -1.74 -4.73 -14.88
N ILE A 44 -2.28 -3.51 -14.97
CA ILE A 44 -3.69 -3.22 -14.65
C ILE A 44 -4.61 -4.07 -15.53
N SER A 45 -4.36 -4.08 -16.84
CA SER A 45 -5.19 -4.80 -17.80
C SER A 45 -4.86 -6.29 -17.90
N LYS A 46 -3.61 -6.70 -17.65
CA LYS A 46 -3.17 -8.10 -17.78
C LYS A 46 -3.39 -8.93 -16.52
N TRP A 47 -3.28 -8.32 -15.34
CA TRP A 47 -3.36 -9.03 -14.07
C TRP A 47 -4.77 -9.02 -13.50
N PHE A 48 -5.63 -8.10 -13.93
CA PHE A 48 -6.96 -7.92 -13.37
C PHE A 48 -8.06 -7.89 -14.43
N THR A 49 -9.24 -8.32 -14.02
CA THR A 49 -10.51 -8.10 -14.72
C THR A 49 -11.35 -7.16 -13.87
N THR A 50 -11.87 -6.10 -14.48
CA THR A 50 -12.74 -5.15 -13.82
C THR A 50 -14.17 -5.66 -13.85
N SER A 51 -14.77 -5.93 -12.69
CA SER A 51 -16.19 -6.29 -12.61
C SER A 51 -17.02 -5.03 -12.36
N SER A 52 -17.81 -4.66 -13.36
CA SER A 52 -18.65 -3.44 -13.38
C SER A 52 -20.07 -3.70 -12.88
N THR A 53 -20.27 -4.70 -12.01
CA THR A 53 -21.62 -5.09 -11.57
C THR A 53 -22.25 -4.10 -10.59
N ASP A 54 -21.48 -3.19 -9.99
CA ASP A 54 -21.97 -2.17 -9.07
C ASP A 54 -21.30 -0.82 -9.36
N THR A 55 -22.09 0.20 -9.69
CA THR A 55 -21.59 1.55 -10.05
C THR A 55 -20.97 2.29 -8.86
N GLN A 56 -21.16 1.77 -7.63
CA GLN A 56 -20.58 2.34 -6.42
C GLN A 56 -19.24 1.70 -6.03
N PHE A 57 -18.94 0.49 -6.50
CA PHE A 57 -17.71 -0.23 -6.13
C PHE A 57 -17.11 -0.98 -7.31
N CYS A 58 -15.94 -0.51 -7.77
CA CYS A 58 -15.15 -1.21 -8.78
C CYS A 58 -14.40 -2.40 -8.14
N TYR A 59 -14.87 -3.62 -8.40
CA TYR A 59 -14.20 -4.84 -7.96
C TYR A 59 -13.19 -5.30 -9.00
N HIS A 60 -12.02 -5.72 -8.54
CA HIS A 60 -10.97 -6.27 -9.38
C HIS A 60 -10.80 -7.74 -9.04
N GLU A 61 -10.92 -8.59 -10.05
CA GLU A 61 -10.63 -10.01 -9.94
C GLU A 61 -9.28 -10.31 -10.59
N LEU A 62 -8.51 -11.23 -10.01
CA LEU A 62 -7.24 -11.65 -10.60
C LEU A 62 -7.47 -12.44 -11.88
N LYS A 63 -6.67 -12.16 -12.92
CA LYS A 63 -6.57 -12.99 -14.12
C LYS A 63 -5.70 -14.21 -13.83
N THR A 64 -6.32 -15.20 -13.22
CA THR A 64 -5.67 -16.41 -12.70
C THR A 64 -4.90 -17.15 -13.77
N ALA A 65 -5.46 -17.31 -14.97
CA ALA A 65 -4.80 -17.98 -16.09
C ALA A 65 -3.50 -17.29 -16.55
N TYR A 66 -3.36 -15.98 -16.30
CA TYR A 66 -2.14 -15.25 -16.59
C TYR A 66 -1.12 -15.40 -15.45
N LEU A 67 -1.53 -15.10 -14.22
CA LEU A 67 -0.64 -15.10 -13.05
C LEU A 67 -0.19 -16.51 -12.63
N SER A 68 -1.01 -17.55 -12.86
CA SER A 68 -0.67 -18.93 -12.50
C SER A 68 0.48 -19.51 -13.32
N GLN A 69 0.77 -18.95 -14.49
CA GLN A 69 1.96 -19.30 -15.29
C GLN A 69 3.27 -19.02 -14.55
N HIS A 70 3.19 -18.19 -13.51
CA HIS A 70 4.29 -17.79 -12.65
C HIS A 70 4.16 -18.35 -11.22
N GLY A 71 3.28 -19.34 -11.02
CA GLY A 71 2.93 -19.87 -9.70
C GLY A 71 4.09 -20.51 -8.93
N ASP A 72 5.12 -20.97 -9.63
CA ASP A 72 6.32 -21.59 -9.04
C ASP A 72 7.38 -20.56 -8.60
N ALA A 73 7.22 -19.29 -8.98
CA ALA A 73 8.14 -18.23 -8.56
C ALA A 73 8.12 -18.11 -7.03
N ILE A 74 9.30 -18.14 -6.42
CA ILE A 74 9.45 -18.01 -4.97
C ILE A 74 9.40 -16.54 -4.60
N VAL A 75 8.47 -16.18 -3.73
CA VAL A 75 8.18 -14.79 -3.36
C VAL A 75 8.16 -14.62 -1.83
N PRO A 76 8.51 -13.42 -1.31
CA PRO A 76 8.43 -13.14 0.12
C PRO A 76 6.98 -12.87 0.54
N LEU A 77 6.49 -13.67 1.49
CA LEU A 77 5.15 -13.57 2.04
C LEU A 77 5.18 -13.20 3.52
N GLU A 78 4.21 -12.39 3.93
CA GLU A 78 3.94 -12.05 5.32
C GLU A 78 2.58 -12.65 5.72
N LEU A 79 2.56 -13.40 6.82
CA LEU A 79 1.35 -14.01 7.37
C LEU A 79 1.10 -13.50 8.79
N THR A 80 0.00 -12.78 8.96
CA THR A 80 -0.55 -12.44 10.27
C THR A 80 -1.69 -13.39 10.61
N ARG A 81 -1.60 -14.09 11.74
CA ARG A 81 -2.72 -14.83 12.33
C ARG A 81 -3.22 -14.08 13.55
N THR A 82 -4.50 -13.75 13.57
CA THR A 82 -5.16 -13.11 14.71
C THR A 82 -5.88 -14.15 15.55
N SER A 83 -5.76 -14.03 16.86
CA SER A 83 -6.43 -14.87 17.85
C SER A 83 -7.39 -14.03 18.69
N LEU A 84 -8.33 -14.69 19.37
CA LEU A 84 -9.21 -14.05 20.37
C LEU A 84 -8.40 -13.53 21.57
N ASP A 85 -7.29 -14.18 21.87
CA ASP A 85 -6.30 -13.71 22.82
C ASP A 85 -5.19 -12.99 22.03
N PRO A 86 -5.05 -11.65 22.16
CA PRO A 86 -4.04 -10.87 21.44
C PRO A 86 -2.61 -11.37 21.67
N GLN A 87 -2.32 -12.00 22.81
CA GLN A 87 -0.99 -12.57 23.09
C GLN A 87 -0.65 -13.77 22.18
N ASN A 88 -1.67 -14.39 21.57
CA ASN A 88 -1.53 -15.50 20.64
C ASN A 88 -1.57 -15.06 19.18
N ALA A 89 -1.59 -13.75 18.90
CA ALA A 89 -1.42 -13.26 17.54
C ALA A 89 0.02 -13.53 17.07
N THR A 90 0.17 -14.05 15.85
CA THR A 90 1.49 -14.37 15.29
C THR A 90 1.72 -13.62 13.99
N PHE A 91 2.94 -13.16 13.78
CA PHE A 91 3.42 -12.65 12.51
C PHE A 91 4.63 -13.47 12.08
N GLU A 92 4.64 -13.90 10.81
CA GLU A 92 5.79 -14.59 10.24
C GLU A 92 6.09 -14.10 8.82
N ARG A 93 7.38 -14.11 8.47
CA ARG A 93 7.89 -13.87 7.13
C ARG A 93 8.50 -15.16 6.60
N PHE A 94 8.12 -15.54 5.39
CA PHE A 94 8.69 -16.72 4.74
C PHE A 94 8.64 -16.61 3.22
N ASN A 95 9.51 -17.37 2.56
CA ASN A 95 9.53 -17.48 1.11
C ASN A 95 8.70 -18.70 0.69
N ALA A 96 7.80 -18.53 -0.28
CA ALA A 96 6.98 -19.61 -0.80
C ALA A 96 6.59 -19.37 -2.27
N PRO A 97 6.13 -20.40 -2.99
CA PRO A 97 5.61 -20.24 -4.34
C PRO A 97 4.45 -19.23 -4.41
N LEU A 98 4.43 -18.38 -5.43
CA LEU A 98 3.37 -17.40 -5.70
C LEU A 98 1.98 -18.05 -5.74
N SER A 99 1.90 -19.30 -6.20
CA SER A 99 0.67 -20.10 -6.19
C SER A 99 0.00 -20.21 -4.82
N LEU A 100 0.76 -20.18 -3.71
CA LEU A 100 0.19 -20.16 -2.35
C LEU A 100 -0.61 -18.87 -2.10
N LEU A 101 -0.06 -17.72 -2.48
CA LEU A 101 -0.74 -16.44 -2.36
C LEU A 101 -1.97 -16.38 -3.27
N LEU A 102 -1.84 -16.82 -4.52
CA LEU A 102 -2.96 -16.85 -5.47
C LEU A 102 -4.10 -17.71 -4.92
N ALA A 103 -3.81 -18.90 -4.40
CA ALA A 103 -4.79 -19.77 -3.77
C ALA A 103 -5.46 -19.11 -2.55
N HIS A 104 -4.71 -18.38 -1.72
CA HIS A 104 -5.27 -17.65 -0.58
C HIS A 104 -6.23 -16.51 -1.02
N ILE A 105 -5.86 -15.74 -2.04
CA ILE A 105 -6.69 -14.63 -2.54
C ILE A 105 -7.99 -15.17 -3.16
N MET A 106 -7.90 -16.27 -3.92
CA MET A 106 -9.04 -16.89 -4.60
C MET A 106 -9.92 -17.75 -3.69
N GLY A 107 -9.36 -18.25 -2.59
CA GLY A 107 -10.07 -19.11 -1.66
C GLY A 107 -11.17 -18.39 -0.87
N PRO A 108 -11.92 -19.13 -0.03
CA PRO A 108 -12.87 -18.52 0.89
C PRO A 108 -12.15 -17.55 1.86
N PRO A 109 -12.83 -16.50 2.34
CA PRO A 109 -12.27 -15.62 3.37
C PRO A 109 -11.78 -16.43 4.57
N THR A 110 -10.59 -16.12 5.05
CA THR A 110 -10.03 -16.66 6.30
C THR A 110 -9.90 -15.51 7.30
N PRO A 111 -10.95 -15.20 8.09
CA PRO A 111 -11.00 -13.97 8.89
C PRO A 111 -9.84 -13.83 9.88
N SER A 112 -9.28 -14.95 10.33
CA SER A 112 -8.20 -15.02 11.31
C SER A 112 -6.80 -15.05 10.69
N SER A 113 -6.67 -15.04 9.36
CA SER A 113 -5.37 -15.16 8.67
C SER A 113 -5.27 -14.16 7.52
N ARG A 114 -4.18 -13.40 7.49
CA ARG A 114 -3.89 -12.43 6.41
C ARG A 114 -2.56 -12.80 5.79
N LEU A 115 -2.59 -13.25 4.54
CA LEU A 115 -1.40 -13.54 3.76
C LEU A 115 -1.27 -12.50 2.65
N TYR A 116 -0.10 -11.89 2.53
CA TYR A 116 0.18 -10.96 1.42
C TYR A 116 1.65 -11.02 1.01
N LEU A 117 1.89 -10.67 -0.25
CA LEU A 117 3.20 -10.37 -0.81
C LEU A 117 3.69 -9.05 -0.23
N ALA A 118 4.83 -9.06 0.45
CA ALA A 118 5.37 -7.88 1.11
C ALA A 118 6.67 -7.43 0.45
N GLN A 119 6.71 -6.17 0.01
CA GLN A 119 7.92 -5.49 -0.47
C GLN A 119 8.75 -6.33 -1.48
N HIS A 120 8.08 -7.07 -2.37
CA HIS A 120 8.81 -7.93 -3.29
C HIS A 120 9.46 -7.08 -4.38
N SER A 121 10.79 -7.11 -4.46
CA SER A 121 11.54 -6.40 -5.48
C SER A 121 11.01 -6.70 -6.88
N LEU A 122 10.77 -5.65 -7.68
CA LEU A 122 10.36 -5.83 -9.07
C LEU A 122 11.43 -6.55 -9.89
N ALA A 123 12.71 -6.36 -9.56
CA ALA A 123 13.82 -7.00 -10.26
C ALA A 123 13.87 -8.53 -10.05
N ASP A 124 13.22 -9.03 -8.99
CA ASP A 124 13.18 -10.46 -8.65
C ASP A 124 11.94 -11.16 -9.22
N LEU A 125 11.01 -10.42 -9.84
CA LEU A 125 9.85 -10.99 -10.50
C LEU A 125 10.27 -11.80 -11.76
N PRO A 126 9.47 -12.77 -12.20
CA PRO A 126 9.61 -13.33 -13.54
C PRO A 126 9.59 -12.23 -14.62
N SER A 127 10.45 -12.36 -15.63
CA SER A 127 10.66 -11.31 -16.65
C SER A 127 9.37 -10.86 -17.35
N THR A 128 8.42 -11.76 -17.55
CA THR A 128 7.11 -11.43 -18.13
C THR A 128 6.30 -10.48 -17.24
N LEU A 129 6.35 -10.66 -15.92
CA LEU A 129 5.69 -9.77 -14.95
C LEU A 129 6.45 -8.45 -14.80
N GLN A 130 7.77 -8.46 -14.90
CA GLN A 130 8.57 -7.23 -14.94
C GLN A 130 8.18 -6.32 -16.11
N ALA A 131 8.01 -6.91 -17.30
CA ALA A 131 7.62 -6.19 -18.51
C ALA A 131 6.23 -5.51 -18.40
N ASP A 132 5.41 -5.94 -17.45
CA ASP A 132 4.10 -5.34 -17.19
C ASP A 132 4.14 -4.12 -16.26
N LEU A 133 5.29 -3.87 -15.64
CA LEU A 133 5.54 -2.81 -14.68
C LEU A 133 6.72 -1.93 -15.11
N PRO A 134 6.65 -1.27 -16.28
CA PRO A 134 7.72 -0.39 -16.72
C PRO A 134 7.92 0.76 -15.72
N THR A 135 9.17 1.19 -15.57
CA THR A 135 9.51 2.35 -14.76
C THR A 135 8.79 3.61 -15.27
N PRO A 136 8.02 4.30 -14.41
CA PRO A 136 7.37 5.56 -14.75
C PRO A 136 8.33 6.62 -15.30
N THR A 137 7.99 7.20 -16.45
CA THR A 137 8.74 8.35 -17.02
C THR A 137 8.76 9.54 -16.08
N LEU A 138 7.71 9.72 -15.27
CA LEU A 138 7.61 10.71 -14.21
C LEU A 138 8.85 10.72 -13.30
N LEU A 139 9.40 9.55 -12.94
CA LEU A 139 10.53 9.47 -12.01
C LEU A 139 11.78 10.16 -12.55
N SER A 140 12.00 10.15 -13.87
CA SER A 140 13.12 10.88 -14.48
C SER A 140 13.04 12.40 -14.32
N ARG A 141 11.85 12.93 -14.00
CA ARG A 141 11.58 14.35 -13.80
C ARG A 141 11.52 14.73 -12.32
N LEU A 142 11.56 13.75 -11.41
CA LEU A 142 11.50 13.95 -9.97
C LEU A 142 12.88 13.76 -9.34
N GLY A 143 13.32 14.72 -8.51
CA GLY A 143 14.58 14.63 -7.79
C GLY A 143 15.79 14.46 -8.71
N ARG A 144 16.63 13.44 -8.45
CA ARG A 144 17.79 13.09 -9.29
C ARG A 144 17.48 12.02 -10.36
N GLY A 145 16.23 11.55 -10.41
CA GLY A 145 15.80 10.49 -11.32
C GLY A 145 16.38 9.11 -11.02
N ASP A 146 17.04 8.91 -9.88
CA ASP A 146 17.54 7.63 -9.42
C ASP A 146 16.49 6.88 -8.59
N ILE A 147 16.45 5.56 -8.77
CA ILE A 147 15.52 4.67 -8.08
C ILE A 147 16.34 3.77 -7.17
N TYR A 148 16.19 3.96 -5.87
CA TYR A 148 16.87 3.09 -4.90
C TYR A 148 16.31 1.66 -4.93
N ALA A 149 14.98 1.53 -4.95
CA ALA A 149 14.29 0.26 -5.01
C ALA A 149 12.89 0.43 -5.63
N SER A 150 12.35 -0.64 -6.20
CA SER A 150 10.94 -0.73 -6.60
C SER A 150 10.38 -2.04 -6.09
N SER A 151 9.19 -2.01 -5.50
CA SER A 151 8.60 -3.15 -4.84
C SER A 151 7.14 -3.34 -5.21
N LEU A 152 6.67 -4.58 -5.14
CA LEU A 152 5.29 -4.98 -5.33
C LEU A 152 4.69 -5.44 -4.01
N TRP A 153 3.45 -5.02 -3.78
CA TRP A 153 2.59 -5.55 -2.74
C TRP A 153 1.33 -6.13 -3.37
N MET A 154 0.89 -7.29 -2.87
CA MET A 154 -0.31 -7.97 -3.36
C MET A 154 -0.93 -8.75 -2.22
N GLY A 155 -2.23 -8.59 -1.99
CA GLY A 155 -2.90 -9.31 -0.91
C GLY A 155 -4.41 -9.15 -0.98
N ARG A 156 -5.10 -9.97 -0.20
CA ARG A 156 -6.54 -9.86 -0.03
C ARG A 156 -6.85 -8.77 1.01
N PRO A 157 -7.79 -7.84 0.74
CA PRO A 157 -8.21 -6.89 1.77
C PRO A 157 -8.90 -7.62 2.94
N PRO A 158 -8.76 -7.12 4.18
CA PRO A 158 -7.99 -5.92 4.55
C PRO A 158 -6.50 -6.23 4.80
N THR A 159 -5.62 -5.45 4.18
CA THR A 159 -4.18 -5.40 4.50
C THR A 159 -3.85 -4.03 5.07
N ARG A 160 -3.18 -4.02 6.23
CA ARG A 160 -2.83 -2.80 6.95
C ARG A 160 -1.33 -2.69 7.07
N THR A 161 -0.86 -1.46 6.98
CA THR A 161 0.50 -1.10 7.31
C THR A 161 0.40 -0.09 8.44
N PRO A 162 1.01 -0.34 9.61
CA PRO A 162 1.06 0.60 10.72
C PRO A 162 1.63 1.95 10.29
N LEU A 163 1.40 2.99 11.08
CA LEU A 163 2.10 4.27 10.92
C LEU A 163 3.61 3.98 10.86
N HIS A 164 4.32 4.66 9.96
CA HIS A 164 5.78 4.62 9.81
C HIS A 164 6.25 5.82 8.98
N ARG A 165 7.57 5.96 8.92
CA ARG A 165 8.25 6.93 8.06
C ARG A 165 9.25 6.21 7.16
N ASP A 166 9.09 6.43 5.86
CA ASP A 166 10.07 5.99 4.86
C ASP A 166 11.32 6.88 4.88
N PRO A 167 12.51 6.32 4.58
CA PRO A 167 13.76 7.08 4.55
C PRO A 167 13.89 7.97 3.31
N ASN A 168 13.19 7.63 2.23
CA ASN A 168 13.28 8.28 0.93
C ASN A 168 11.88 8.78 0.50
N PRO A 169 11.80 9.79 -0.39
CA PRO A 169 10.59 10.09 -1.15
C PRO A 169 10.10 8.83 -1.88
N ASN A 170 8.79 8.65 -1.96
CA ASN A 170 8.18 7.44 -2.51
C ASN A 170 7.15 7.81 -3.58
N LEU A 171 6.96 6.91 -4.56
CA LEU A 171 5.88 6.96 -5.54
C LEU A 171 5.08 5.67 -5.41
N PHE A 172 3.91 5.75 -4.82
CA PHE A 172 3.02 4.61 -4.64
C PHE A 172 1.97 4.58 -5.75
N VAL A 173 1.97 3.54 -6.59
CA VAL A 173 0.99 3.37 -7.67
C VAL A 173 0.00 2.25 -7.33
N GLN A 174 -1.29 2.56 -7.33
CA GLN A 174 -2.34 1.57 -7.05
C GLN A 174 -2.78 0.87 -8.34
N LEU A 175 -2.47 -0.42 -8.48
CA LEU A 175 -2.82 -1.19 -9.70
C LEU A 175 -4.28 -1.66 -9.71
N ALA A 176 -4.82 -2.09 -8.58
CA ALA A 176 -6.16 -2.66 -8.49
C ALA A 176 -6.78 -2.49 -7.10
N GLY A 177 -8.10 -2.33 -7.04
CA GLY A 177 -8.80 -2.08 -5.77
C GLY A 177 -8.63 -0.65 -5.26
N ARG A 178 -8.74 -0.47 -3.94
CA ARG A 178 -8.66 0.83 -3.28
C ARG A 178 -7.69 0.83 -2.11
N LYS A 179 -6.94 1.91 -1.94
CA LYS A 179 -6.04 2.14 -0.81
C LYS A 179 -6.36 3.48 -0.17
N PHE A 180 -6.52 3.48 1.15
CA PHE A 180 -6.61 4.69 1.95
C PHE A 180 -5.27 4.90 2.65
N VAL A 181 -4.72 6.12 2.54
CA VAL A 181 -3.43 6.50 3.11
C VAL A 181 -3.63 7.79 3.91
N ARG A 182 -3.21 7.80 5.17
CA ARG A 182 -3.12 9.01 5.99
C ARG A 182 -1.66 9.39 6.15
N LEU A 183 -1.33 10.62 5.83
CA LEU A 183 0.00 11.20 5.94
C LEU A 183 -0.04 12.29 7.01
N MET A 184 0.98 12.32 7.86
CA MET A 184 1.16 13.34 8.89
C MET A 184 2.44 14.12 8.63
N ARG A 185 2.48 15.39 9.05
CA ARG A 185 3.77 16.10 9.06
C ARG A 185 4.79 15.37 9.93
N PRO A 186 6.09 15.44 9.57
CA PRO A 186 7.16 14.74 10.30
C PRO A 186 7.12 14.92 11.83
N GLU A 187 6.86 16.14 12.28
CA GLU A 187 6.84 16.54 13.69
C GLU A 187 5.63 15.94 14.42
N VAL A 188 4.49 15.88 13.73
CA VAL A 188 3.22 15.35 14.26
C VAL A 188 3.31 13.84 14.40
N GLY A 189 3.77 13.15 13.35
CA GLY A 189 3.97 11.71 13.39
C GLY A 189 4.97 11.31 14.48
N ARG A 190 6.04 12.09 14.67
CA ARG A 190 6.98 11.89 15.77
C ARG A 190 6.32 12.04 17.14
N GLY A 191 5.50 13.07 17.34
CA GLY A 191 4.77 13.27 18.59
C GLY A 191 3.83 12.09 18.93
N VAL A 192 3.20 11.50 17.92
CA VAL A 192 2.38 10.28 18.08
C VAL A 192 3.24 9.12 18.59
N TYR A 193 4.39 8.88 17.98
CA TYR A 193 5.33 7.84 18.45
C TYR A 193 5.86 8.10 19.84
N GLU A 194 6.21 9.33 20.17
CA GLU A 194 6.74 9.68 21.50
C GLU A 194 5.70 9.45 22.59
N LYS A 195 4.42 9.72 22.29
CA LYS A 195 3.30 9.51 23.22
C LYS A 195 3.02 8.02 23.47
N ILE A 196 3.05 7.20 22.43
CA ILE A 196 2.66 5.78 22.51
C ILE A 196 3.87 4.90 22.89
N GLY A 197 5.01 5.14 22.27
CA GLY A 197 6.17 4.24 22.26
C GLY A 197 7.11 4.32 23.46
N ARG A 198 6.74 4.95 24.59
CA ARG A 198 7.61 5.09 25.79
C ARG A 198 9.08 5.46 25.47
N GLY A 199 9.30 6.35 24.49
CA GLY A 199 10.64 6.81 24.09
C GLY A 199 11.32 6.03 22.95
N ALA A 200 10.59 5.22 22.18
CA ALA A 200 11.14 4.50 21.05
C ALA A 200 11.15 5.33 19.74
N ARG A 201 12.18 5.15 18.90
CA ARG A 201 12.47 6.00 17.73
C ARG A 201 11.48 5.75 16.58
N ALA A 202 11.02 6.83 15.95
CA ALA A 202 10.10 6.86 14.80
C ALA A 202 10.67 6.35 13.45
N ASN A 203 11.82 5.66 13.46
CA ASN A 203 12.48 5.20 12.25
C ASN A 203 12.10 3.74 11.96
N MET A 204 11.99 3.37 10.68
CA MET A 204 11.75 2.02 10.13
C MET A 204 11.80 0.89 11.16
N ARG A 205 10.63 0.51 11.68
CA ARG A 205 10.45 -0.66 12.54
C ARG A 205 9.91 -1.78 11.65
N GLY A 206 10.50 -2.97 11.77
CA GLY A 206 10.16 -4.13 10.94
C GLY A 206 8.97 -4.90 11.50
N GLU A 207 9.23 -6.14 11.94
CA GLU A 207 8.22 -7.09 12.43
C GLU A 207 7.51 -6.61 13.70
N GLU A 208 8.22 -5.85 14.55
CA GLU A 208 7.72 -5.33 15.82
C GLU A 208 6.53 -4.37 15.67
N MET A 209 6.31 -3.77 14.48
CA MET A 209 5.11 -2.95 14.23
C MET A 209 3.88 -3.77 13.87
N MET A 210 4.04 -5.03 13.49
CA MET A 210 2.95 -5.81 12.90
C MET A 210 2.11 -6.55 13.95
N GLY A 211 2.35 -6.33 15.24
CA GLY A 211 1.57 -6.89 16.34
C GLY A 211 1.83 -6.22 17.70
N GLY A 212 1.03 -6.59 18.70
CA GLY A 212 1.14 -6.10 20.08
C GLY A 212 0.38 -4.80 20.37
N ASP A 213 0.34 -4.43 21.65
CA ASP A 213 -0.43 -3.29 22.16
C ASP A 213 -0.04 -1.95 21.50
N GLU A 214 1.26 -1.77 21.18
CA GLU A 214 1.77 -0.57 20.52
C GLU A 214 1.15 -0.39 19.12
N MET A 215 1.04 -1.48 18.35
CA MET A 215 0.45 -1.48 17.01
C MET A 215 -1.02 -1.08 17.08
N GLU A 216 -1.78 -1.66 18.02
CA GLU A 216 -3.20 -1.35 18.18
C GLU A 216 -3.42 0.10 18.63
N GLU A 217 -2.58 0.61 19.54
CA GLU A 217 -2.67 1.99 20.02
C GLU A 217 -2.30 3.00 18.93
N LEU A 218 -1.26 2.71 18.12
CA LEU A 218 -0.93 3.49 16.93
C LEU A 218 -2.08 3.47 15.92
N GLU A 219 -2.68 2.31 15.68
CA GLU A 219 -3.81 2.20 14.76
C GLU A 219 -4.99 3.06 15.23
N ARG A 220 -5.36 2.97 16.51
CA ARG A 220 -6.42 3.81 17.09
C ARG A 220 -6.10 5.29 16.98
N SER A 221 -4.89 5.68 17.37
CA SER A 221 -4.42 7.08 17.30
C SER A 221 -4.51 7.67 15.89
N VAL A 222 -4.30 6.87 14.85
CA VAL A 222 -4.33 7.33 13.46
C VAL A 222 -5.74 7.31 12.87
N TRP A 223 -6.50 6.25 13.17
CA TRP A 223 -7.74 5.93 12.46
C TRP A 223 -9.04 6.27 13.19
N GLU A 224 -9.03 6.32 14.53
CA GLU A 224 -10.19 6.74 15.32
C GLU A 224 -10.32 8.27 15.32
N ASP A 225 -11.56 8.76 15.48
CA ASP A 225 -11.87 10.18 15.48
C ASP A 225 -12.02 10.69 16.92
N ASP A 226 -11.15 11.62 17.29
CA ASP A 226 -11.17 12.35 18.56
C ASP A 226 -11.70 13.79 18.41
N GLY A 227 -12.10 14.20 17.20
CA GLY A 227 -12.67 15.51 16.91
C GLY A 227 -11.65 16.65 16.74
N GLU A 228 -10.36 16.40 16.89
CA GLU A 228 -9.30 17.41 16.69
C GLU A 228 -8.70 17.31 15.30
N GLU A 229 -8.80 18.37 14.49
CA GLU A 229 -8.21 18.40 13.15
C GLU A 229 -6.70 18.08 13.20
N SER A 230 -6.29 17.05 12.48
CA SER A 230 -4.92 16.58 12.45
C SER A 230 -4.12 17.37 11.42
N VAL A 231 -2.87 17.66 11.76
CA VAL A 231 -1.93 18.30 10.84
C VAL A 231 -1.36 17.26 9.88
N GLY A 232 -2.15 16.93 8.85
CA GLY A 232 -1.86 15.91 7.84
C GLY A 232 -2.86 15.92 6.68
N VAL A 233 -2.83 14.89 5.83
CA VAL A 233 -3.80 14.70 4.75
C VAL A 233 -4.21 13.23 4.60
N GLU A 234 -5.37 12.98 4.00
CA GLU A 234 -5.83 11.66 3.59
C GLU A 234 -5.91 11.55 2.07
N ALA A 235 -5.45 10.44 1.51
CA ALA A 235 -5.58 10.09 0.11
C ALA A 235 -6.34 8.76 -0.04
N GLU A 236 -7.42 8.76 -0.81
CA GLU A 236 -8.01 7.55 -1.39
C GLU A 236 -7.43 7.36 -2.79
N LEU A 237 -6.87 6.18 -3.08
CA LEU A 237 -6.28 5.81 -4.36
C LEU A 237 -7.09 4.67 -4.99
N GLY A 238 -7.53 4.86 -6.24
CA GLY A 238 -8.10 3.82 -7.08
C GLY A 238 -7.10 3.26 -8.08
N SER A 239 -7.53 2.30 -8.90
CA SER A 239 -6.70 1.75 -9.98
C SER A 239 -6.20 2.84 -10.93
N GLY A 240 -4.89 2.92 -11.13
CA GLY A 240 -4.22 3.91 -11.98
C GLY A 240 -3.92 5.26 -11.30
N ASP A 241 -4.30 5.44 -10.03
CA ASP A 241 -3.85 6.58 -9.23
C ASP A 241 -2.46 6.33 -8.65
N ALA A 242 -1.70 7.41 -8.41
CA ALA A 242 -0.50 7.37 -7.61
C ALA A 242 -0.45 8.46 -6.53
N LEU A 243 0.35 8.25 -5.49
CA LEU A 243 0.66 9.18 -4.40
C LEU A 243 2.16 9.37 -4.27
#